data_AF-A0A7R9TVX9-F1
#
_entry.id   AF-A0A7R9TVX9-F1
#
_cell.length_a   1.000
_cell.length_b   1.000
_cell.length_c   1.000
_cell.angle_alpha   90.00
_cell.angle_beta   90.00
_cell.angle_gamma   90.00
#
_symmetry.space_group_name_H-M   'P 1'
#
loop_
_entity.id
_entity.type
_entity.pdbx_description
1 polymer ?
#
loop_
_entity_poly.entity_id
_entity_poly.type
_entity_poly.pdbx_seq_one_letter_code
_entity_poly.pdbx_strand_id
1 'polypeptide(L)'
;SSPAAAAAAAAPPSESFSILTQLARVRQHVGYCPQYDALQGTMTAREHLAFFGTLRGLSRAAANDAASALIRRLGLEKYADVPAAGYSGGTKRKLSVAIA
;
A
#
# COMPACT_ATOMS: atom_id res chain seq x y z
N SER A 1 38.94 -49.12 27.27
CA SER A 1 39.88 -48.00 27.44
C SER A 1 39.33 -46.79 26.71
N SER A 2 38.71 -45.85 27.42
CA SER A 2 38.53 -44.46 26.94
C SER A 2 39.87 -43.72 27.02
N PRO A 3 40.10 -42.56 26.38
CA PRO A 3 39.36 -41.28 26.49
C PRO A 3 38.98 -40.73 25.08
N ALA A 4 38.40 -39.56 24.83
CA ALA A 4 37.52 -38.60 25.49
C ALA A 4 37.40 -37.43 24.47
N ALA A 5 36.38 -36.59 24.65
CA ALA A 5 36.13 -35.31 23.97
C ALA A 5 35.59 -35.39 22.53
N ALA A 6 34.63 -34.57 22.09
CA ALA A 6 33.71 -33.64 22.73
C ALA A 6 32.64 -33.29 21.68
N ALA A 7 31.52 -32.78 22.15
CA ALA A 7 30.32 -32.44 21.41
C ALA A 7 30.51 -31.58 20.15
N ALA A 8 29.66 -31.82 19.15
CA ALA A 8 28.69 -30.82 18.67
C ALA A 8 27.79 -31.47 17.61
N ALA A 9 26.50 -31.50 17.88
CA ALA A 9 25.47 -31.92 16.94
C ALA A 9 25.50 -31.03 15.69
N ALA A 10 25.86 -31.62 14.54
CA ALA A 10 25.76 -30.96 13.25
C ALA A 10 24.29 -30.81 12.86
N ALA A 11 23.76 -29.60 13.00
CA ALA A 11 22.47 -29.21 12.46
C ALA A 11 22.47 -29.34 10.92
N PRO A 12 21.34 -29.69 10.29
CA PRO A 12 21.26 -29.85 8.84
C PRO A 12 21.54 -28.52 8.13
N PRO A 13 22.06 -28.54 6.87
CA PRO A 13 22.32 -27.33 6.12
C PRO A 13 20.99 -26.60 5.89
N SER A 14 20.84 -25.44 6.53
CA SER A 14 19.73 -24.52 6.27
C SER A 14 19.89 -23.99 4.84
N GLU A 15 19.07 -24.49 3.92
CA GLU A 15 18.87 -23.87 2.61
C GLU A 15 18.52 -22.40 2.82
N SER A 16 19.48 -21.53 2.52
CA SER A 16 19.29 -20.09 2.57
C SER A 16 18.53 -19.68 1.32
N PHE A 17 17.20 -19.80 1.34
CA PHE A 17 16.36 -19.22 0.32
C PHE A 17 16.48 -17.70 0.37
N SER A 18 17.24 -17.14 -0.56
CA SER A 18 17.40 -15.69 -0.72
C SER A 18 16.06 -15.05 -1.08
N ILE A 19 15.50 -14.27 -0.15
CA ILE A 19 14.27 -13.48 -0.32
C ILE A 19 14.36 -12.52 -1.52
N LEU A 20 15.58 -12.18 -1.94
CA LEU A 20 15.87 -11.27 -3.05
C LEU A 20 15.31 -11.74 -4.39
N THR A 21 15.26 -13.06 -4.64
CA THR A 21 14.83 -13.62 -5.93
C THR A 21 13.31 -13.61 -6.10
N GLN A 22 12.55 -13.50 -5.00
CA GLN A 22 11.08 -13.52 -5.01
C GLN A 22 10.44 -12.14 -4.77
N LEU A 23 11.23 -11.13 -4.43
CA LEU A 23 10.79 -9.75 -4.20
C LEU A 23 10.06 -9.15 -5.41
N ALA A 24 10.44 -9.51 -6.63
CA ALA A 24 9.77 -9.04 -7.85
C ALA A 24 8.33 -9.57 -7.99
N ARG A 25 8.07 -10.83 -7.61
CA ARG A 25 6.72 -11.43 -7.61
C ARG A 25 5.87 -10.95 -6.44
N VAL A 26 6.50 -10.76 -5.28
CA VAL A 26 5.82 -10.24 -4.08
C VAL A 26 5.41 -8.78 -4.27
N ARG A 27 6.21 -7.95 -4.97
CA ARG A 27 5.87 -6.56 -5.30
C ARG A 27 4.59 -6.37 -6.13
N GLN A 28 4.19 -7.38 -6.92
CA GLN A 28 2.91 -7.33 -7.65
C GLN A 28 1.69 -7.64 -6.75
N HIS A 29 1.90 -8.20 -5.56
CA HIS A 29 0.83 -8.58 -4.62
C HIS A 29 0.87 -7.81 -3.30
N VAL A 30 1.91 -7.01 -3.05
CA VAL A 30 2.02 -6.15 -1.87
C VAL A 30 1.37 -4.80 -2.19
N GLY A 31 0.16 -4.61 -1.69
CA GLY A 31 -0.46 -3.29 -1.62
C GLY A 31 0.35 -2.39 -0.69
N TYR A 32 1.00 -1.36 -1.25
CA TYR A 32 1.67 -0.33 -0.49
C TYR A 32 0.60 0.49 0.25
N CYS A 33 0.42 0.22 1.55
CA CYS A 33 -0.41 1.02 2.46
C CYS A 33 0.52 1.77 3.43
N PRO A 34 0.95 2.99 3.09
CA PRO A 34 1.83 3.79 3.94
C PRO A 34 1.14 4.08 5.28
N GLN A 35 1.82 3.76 6.38
CA GLN A 35 1.28 3.87 7.74
C GLN A 35 1.14 5.32 8.24
N TYR A 36 1.62 6.32 7.49
CA TYR A 36 1.44 7.74 7.81
C TYR A 36 1.26 8.54 6.52
N ASP A 37 0.13 9.26 6.43
CA ASP A 37 -0.08 10.44 5.58
C ASP A 37 0.46 10.39 4.14
N ALA A 38 0.26 9.30 3.38
CA ALA A 38 0.43 9.35 1.91
C ALA A 38 -0.70 10.10 1.18
N LEU A 39 -1.46 10.90 1.93
CA LEU A 39 -2.21 11.98 1.34
C LEU A 39 -1.22 13.10 1.09
N GLN A 40 -0.63 13.10 -0.09
CA GLN A 40 0.20 14.18 -0.57
C GLN A 40 -0.65 15.45 -0.48
N GLY A 41 -0.36 16.33 0.48
CA GLY A 41 -1.28 17.41 0.85
C GLY A 41 -1.61 18.38 -0.30
N THR A 42 -0.80 18.37 -1.36
CA THR A 42 -0.96 19.13 -2.60
C THR A 42 -1.96 18.51 -3.58
N MET A 43 -2.25 17.21 -3.48
CA MET A 43 -3.20 16.52 -4.34
C MET A 43 -4.62 16.55 -3.76
N THR A 44 -5.60 16.65 -4.63
CA THR A 44 -7.03 16.58 -4.32
C THR A 44 -7.48 15.14 -4.06
N ALA A 45 -8.65 14.94 -3.44
CA ALA A 45 -9.21 13.59 -3.26
C ALA A 45 -9.38 12.86 -4.61
N ARG A 46 -9.81 13.57 -5.65
CA ARG A 46 -9.97 13.01 -7.00
C ARG A 46 -8.65 12.52 -7.58
N GLU A 47 -7.59 13.32 -7.45
CA GLU A 47 -6.26 12.95 -7.95
C GLU A 47 -5.68 11.77 -7.18
N HIS A 48 -5.85 11.72 -5.87
CA HIS A 48 -5.43 10.55 -5.08
C HIS A 48 -6.10 9.28 -5.57
N LEU A 49 -7.43 9.29 -5.72
CA LEU A 49 -8.18 8.10 -6.10
C LEU A 49 -7.88 7.67 -7.54
N ALA A 50 -7.74 8.62 -8.45
CA ALA A 50 -7.33 8.33 -9.82
C ALA A 50 -5.90 7.76 -9.87
N PHE A 51 -4.97 8.35 -9.12
CA PHE A 51 -3.58 7.89 -9.04
C PHE A 51 -3.49 6.46 -8.50
N PHE A 52 -4.10 6.20 -7.34
CA PHE A 52 -4.13 4.85 -6.76
C PHE A 52 -4.88 3.87 -7.67
N GLY A 53 -5.96 4.28 -8.33
CA GLY A 53 -6.63 3.46 -9.34
C GLY A 53 -5.71 3.05 -10.49
N THR A 54 -4.91 3.98 -11.02
CA THR A 54 -3.93 3.66 -12.08
C THR A 54 -2.80 2.77 -11.59
N LEU A 55 -2.34 2.93 -10.33
CA LEU A 55 -1.36 2.02 -9.72
C LEU A 55 -1.90 0.59 -9.57
N ARG A 56 -3.21 0.43 -9.38
CA ARG A 56 -3.90 -0.87 -9.33
C ARG A 56 -4.16 -1.45 -10.73
N GLY A 57 -3.74 -0.79 -11.81
CA GLY A 57 -3.88 -1.27 -13.18
C GLY A 57 -5.15 -0.81 -13.90
N LEU A 58 -5.94 0.11 -13.33
CA LEU A 58 -7.07 0.71 -14.05
C LEU A 58 -6.57 1.64 -15.16
N SER A 59 -7.29 1.67 -16.28
CA SER A 59 -7.09 2.71 -17.28
C SER A 59 -7.39 4.07 -16.66
N ARG A 60 -6.78 5.15 -17.17
CA ARG A 60 -7.01 6.50 -16.64
C ARG A 60 -8.49 6.90 -16.63
N ALA A 61 -9.25 6.49 -17.65
CA ALA A 61 -10.70 6.71 -17.69
C ALA A 61 -11.43 5.94 -16.58
N ALA A 62 -11.15 4.63 -16.45
CA ALA A 62 -11.77 3.80 -15.41
C ALA A 62 -11.39 4.26 -13.99
N ALA A 63 -10.16 4.73 -13.78
CA ALA A 63 -9.71 5.27 -12.51
C ALA A 63 -10.44 6.59 -12.16
N ASN A 64 -10.68 7.47 -13.13
CA ASN A 64 -11.44 8.70 -12.93
C ASN A 64 -12.93 8.44 -12.62
N ASP A 65 -13.52 7.45 -13.28
CA ASP A 65 -14.90 7.02 -13.02
C ASP A 65 -15.04 6.40 -11.62
N ALA A 66 -14.12 5.51 -11.27
CA ALA A 66 -14.04 4.90 -9.94
C ALA A 66 -13.82 5.97 -8.85
N ALA A 67 -12.92 6.93 -9.08
CA ALA A 67 -12.70 8.06 -8.17
C ALA A 67 -13.99 8.86 -7.96
N SER A 68 -14.69 9.20 -9.04
CA SER A 68 -15.96 9.93 -8.96
C SER A 68 -17.04 9.15 -8.22
N ALA A 69 -17.12 7.83 -8.42
CA ALA A 69 -18.04 6.97 -7.71
C ALA A 69 -17.73 6.89 -6.20
N LEU A 70 -16.46 6.74 -5.83
CA LEU A 70 -16.00 6.67 -4.44
C LEU A 70 -16.22 8.00 -3.71
N ILE A 71 -15.95 9.13 -4.37
CA ILE A 71 -16.21 10.48 -3.84
C ILE A 71 -17.69 10.64 -3.47
N ARG A 72 -18.61 10.24 -4.36
CA ARG A 72 -20.05 10.28 -4.09
C ARG A 72 -20.45 9.35 -2.94
N ARG A 73 -19.97 8.10 -2.96
CA ARG A 73 -20.29 7.09 -1.93
C ARG A 73 -19.85 7.50 -0.52
N LEU A 74 -18.75 8.25 -0.40
CA LEU A 74 -18.19 8.68 0.88
C LEU A 74 -18.63 10.09 1.30
N GLY A 75 -19.45 10.75 0.48
CA GLY A 75 -19.90 12.12 0.71
C GLY A 75 -18.74 13.13 0.71
N LEU A 76 -17.75 12.92 -0.15
CA LEU A 76 -16.56 13.78 -0.28
C LEU A 76 -16.68 14.81 -1.40
N GLU A 77 -17.84 14.94 -2.05
CA GLU A 77 -18.05 15.82 -3.21
C GLU A 77 -17.62 17.27 -2.95
N LYS A 78 -17.94 17.80 -1.76
CA LYS A 78 -17.55 19.17 -1.35
C LYS A 78 -16.04 19.36 -1.20
N TYR A 79 -15.30 18.27 -1.06
CA TYR A 79 -13.85 18.28 -0.86
C TYR A 79 -13.11 17.72 -2.09
N ALA A 80 -13.82 17.20 -3.08
CA ALA A 80 -13.30 16.42 -4.20
C ALA A 80 -12.11 17.07 -4.91
N ASP A 81 -12.19 18.39 -5.07
CA ASP A 81 -11.24 19.23 -5.81
C ASP A 81 -10.48 20.20 -4.88
N VAL A 82 -10.51 19.95 -3.57
CA VAL A 82 -9.74 20.69 -2.56
C VAL A 82 -8.50 19.86 -2.17
N PRO A 83 -7.31 20.48 -2.02
CA PRO A 83 -6.11 19.78 -1.59
C PRO A 83 -6.28 19.09 -0.23
N ALA A 84 -5.78 17.85 -0.11
CA ALA A 84 -5.92 17.03 1.09
C ALA A 84 -5.19 17.62 2.33
N ALA A 85 -4.32 18.61 2.16
CA ALA A 85 -3.67 19.34 3.25
C ALA A 85 -4.68 20.00 4.21
N GLY A 86 -5.78 20.55 3.68
CA GLY A 86 -6.80 21.26 4.47
C GLY A 86 -7.86 20.35 5.09
N TYR A 87 -7.76 19.03 4.91
CA TYR A 87 -8.80 18.10 5.34
C TYR A 87 -8.77 17.90 6.86
N SER A 88 -9.96 17.91 7.47
CA SER A 88 -10.11 17.43 8.84
C SER A 88 -9.67 15.96 8.94
N GLY A 89 -9.24 15.53 10.13
CA GLY A 89 -8.80 14.14 10.34
C GLY A 89 -9.86 13.09 9.93
N GLY A 90 -11.15 13.40 10.09
CA GLY A 90 -12.24 12.55 9.62
C GLY A 90 -12.32 12.44 8.09
N THR A 91 -12.10 13.55 7.38
CA THR A 91 -12.10 13.57 5.90
C THR A 91 -10.88 12.84 5.34
N LYS A 92 -9.70 13.00 5.97
CA LYS A 92 -8.50 12.21 5.66
C LYS A 92 -8.77 10.72 5.83
N ARG A 93 -9.39 10.31 6.94
CA ARG A 93 -9.71 8.90 7.23
C ARG A 93 -10.70 8.31 6.21
N LYS A 94 -11.71 9.07 5.78
CA LYS A 94 -12.59 8.67 4.66
C LYS A 94 -11.81 8.48 3.36
N LEU A 95 -10.90 9.41 3.03
CA LEU A 95 -10.08 9.30 1.82
C LEU A 95 -9.10 8.12 1.90
N SER A 96 -8.52 7.83 3.07
CA SER A 96 -7.70 6.64 3.27
C SER A 96 -8.48 5.35 3.05
N VAL A 97 -9.73 5.28 3.51
CA VAL A 97 -10.63 4.13 3.25
C VAL A 97 -10.95 3.99 1.76
N ALA A 98 -11.03 5.10 1.03
CA ALA A 98 -11.28 5.09 -0.41
C ALA A 98 -10.08 4.60 -1.25
N ILE A 99 -8.86 4.75 -0.71
CA ILE A 99 -7.60 4.37 -1.34
C ILE A 99 -7.25 2.89 -1.08
N ALA A 100 -7.63 2.37 0.10
CA ALA A 100 -7.34 1.00 0.53
C ALA A 100 -7.99 -0.03 -0.39
#